data_AF-A0A699JUU2-F1
#
_entry.id   AF-A0A699JUU2-F1
#
_cell.length_a   1.000
_cell.length_b   1.000
_cell.length_c   1.000
_cell.angle_alpha   90.00
_cell.angle_beta   90.00
_cell.angle_gamma   90.00
#
_symmetry.space_group_name_H-M   'P 1'
#
loop_
_entity.id
_entity.type
_entity.pdbx_description
1 polymer ?
#
loop_
_entity_poly.entity_id
_entity_poly.type
_entity_poly.pdbx_seq_one_letter_code
_entity_poly.pdbx_strand_id
1 'polypeptide(L)'
;MASLADKAILSGAENHPPMLEKDMYDFSEAIRADCNVKATNIILQALPPEIYALRECKLYDAFDKFAYQKGETLRDFYLRFSLLLNEMNMYNMKLEQFQVNTKFLNTLPPEWSKFVTDVKLVRDLHTTNVDQLHAYLGQHEYHANEVRLIHE
;
A
#
# COMPACT_ATOMS: atom_id res chain seq x y z
N MET A 1 53.53 37.36 45.51
CA MET A 1 52.40 38.15 44.98
C MET A 1 51.82 37.41 43.80
N ALA A 2 50.67 36.75 43.98
CA ALA A 2 49.96 36.09 42.88
C ALA A 2 49.28 37.18 42.01
N SER A 3 49.52 37.11 40.71
CA SER A 3 49.11 38.11 39.71
C SER A 3 47.63 37.98 39.36
N LEU A 4 47.05 39.11 39.01
CA LEU A 4 45.71 39.39 38.48
C LEU A 4 45.41 38.58 37.19
N ALA A 5 45.21 37.27 37.31
CA ALA A 5 44.89 36.39 36.19
C ALA A 5 43.74 35.40 36.47
N ASP A 6 43.00 35.56 37.57
CA ASP A 6 41.80 34.76 37.85
C ASP A 6 40.51 35.52 37.52
N LYS A 7 40.44 36.07 36.30
CA LYS A 7 39.18 36.48 35.67
C LYS A 7 39.05 35.77 34.34
N ALA A 8 38.44 34.58 34.35
CA ALA A 8 37.49 34.09 33.35
C ALA A 8 37.33 32.56 33.39
N ILE A 9 36.61 32.04 34.37
CA ILE A 9 35.89 30.76 34.27
C ILE A 9 34.54 31.06 34.97
N LEU A 10 33.40 31.10 34.29
CA LEU A 10 32.68 29.93 33.81
C LEU A 10 31.80 30.24 32.59
N SER A 11 31.95 29.35 31.61
CA SER A 11 30.95 28.79 30.70
C SER A 11 29.98 29.74 30.01
N GLY A 12 30.28 29.98 28.73
CA GLY A 12 29.31 30.46 27.76
C GLY A 12 28.07 29.59 27.73
N ALA A 13 26.94 30.27 27.50
CA ALA A 13 25.67 29.69 27.18
C ALA A 13 25.79 28.63 26.06
N GLU A 14 25.18 27.47 26.28
CA GLU A 14 24.86 26.50 25.25
C GLU A 14 23.95 27.15 24.19
N ASN A 15 24.57 27.79 23.21
CA ASN A 15 23.93 28.26 21.99
C ASN A 15 24.10 27.20 20.90
N HIS A 16 23.66 25.96 21.14
CA HIS A 16 23.62 24.96 20.07
C HIS A 16 22.41 25.26 19.16
N PRO A 17 22.59 25.49 17.85
CA PRO A 17 21.48 25.80 16.95
C PRO A 17 20.55 24.58 16.82
N PRO A 18 19.26 24.65 17.22
CA PRO A 18 18.34 23.51 17.13
C PRO A 18 18.01 23.10 15.68
N MET A 19 18.27 23.98 14.71
CA MET A 19 18.05 23.69 13.29
C MET A 19 19.02 22.66 12.73
N LEU A 20 20.25 22.58 13.23
CA LEU A 20 21.26 21.63 12.70
C LEU A 20 21.02 20.20 13.17
N GLU A 21 20.43 20.01 14.36
CA GLU A 21 20.12 18.68 14.90
C GLU A 21 18.95 18.02 14.17
N LYS A 22 17.90 18.77 13.86
CA LYS A 22 16.71 18.25 13.17
C LYS A 22 17.03 17.84 11.73
N ASP A 23 17.74 18.68 10.99
CA ASP A 23 18.13 18.38 9.60
C ASP A 23 19.11 17.19 9.55
N MET A 24 20.00 17.07 10.54
CA MET A 24 20.90 15.93 10.68
C MET A 24 20.13 14.63 11.01
N TYR A 25 19.12 14.71 11.89
CA TYR A 25 18.26 13.57 12.25
C TYR A 25 17.43 13.12 11.05
N ASP A 26 16.79 14.05 10.34
CA ASP A 26 15.97 13.78 9.15
C ASP A 26 16.81 13.18 8.02
N PHE A 27 18.03 13.68 7.81
CA PHE A 27 18.99 13.08 6.86
C PHE A 27 19.41 11.66 7.28
N SER A 28 19.62 11.44 8.58
CA SER A 28 19.97 10.12 9.11
C SER A 28 18.82 9.10 8.99
N GLU A 29 17.57 9.53 9.15
CA GLU A 29 16.37 8.71 8.92
C GLU A 29 16.19 8.40 7.43
N ALA A 30 16.41 9.37 6.54
CA ALA A 30 16.35 9.15 5.10
C ALA A 30 17.41 8.14 4.63
N ILE A 31 18.64 8.25 5.12
CA ILE A 31 19.70 7.27 4.87
C ILE A 31 19.32 5.91 5.44
N ARG A 32 18.79 5.85 6.67
CA ARG A 32 18.38 4.60 7.30
C ARG A 32 17.27 3.92 6.50
N ALA A 33 16.28 4.67 6.02
CA ALA A 33 15.21 4.16 5.19
C ALA A 33 15.73 3.60 3.86
N ASP A 34 16.63 4.33 3.17
CA ASP A 34 17.27 3.86 1.94
C ASP A 34 18.11 2.60 2.17
N CYS A 35 18.89 2.56 3.26
CA CYS A 35 19.66 1.38 3.66
C CYS A 35 18.77 0.20 4.02
N ASN A 36 17.63 0.40 4.69
CA ASN A 36 16.69 -0.65 5.03
C ASN A 36 16.00 -1.22 3.79
N VAL A 37 15.60 -0.37 2.84
CA VAL A 37 15.05 -0.80 1.55
C VAL A 37 16.11 -1.59 0.76
N LYS A 38 17.35 -1.10 0.71
CA LYS A 38 18.47 -1.83 0.08
C LYS A 38 18.76 -3.15 0.76
N ALA A 39 18.78 -3.21 2.09
CA ALA A 39 19.01 -4.44 2.84
C ALA A 39 17.90 -5.46 2.61
N THR A 40 16.64 -5.02 2.59
CA THR A 40 15.49 -5.87 2.29
C THR A 40 15.58 -6.41 0.85
N ASN A 41 15.96 -5.57 -0.12
CA ASN A 41 16.16 -5.99 -1.50
C ASN A 41 17.33 -6.99 -1.64
N ILE A 42 18.44 -6.77 -0.94
CA ILE A 42 19.58 -7.70 -0.89
C ILE A 42 19.19 -9.04 -0.26
N ILE A 43 18.42 -9.05 0.83
CA ILE A 43 17.94 -10.27 1.48
C ILE A 43 16.99 -11.03 0.55
N LEU A 44 16.09 -10.33 -0.15
CA LEU A 44 15.20 -10.92 -1.14
C LEU A 44 15.98 -11.49 -2.34
N GLN A 45 17.06 -10.83 -2.78
CA GLN A 45 17.96 -11.31 -3.84
C GLN A 45 18.93 -12.42 -3.37
N ALA A 46 19.18 -12.53 -2.06
CA ALA A 46 20.02 -13.56 -1.46
C ALA A 46 19.25 -14.85 -1.14
N LEU A 47 17.90 -14.81 -1.16
CA LEU A 47 17.10 -16.02 -1.21
C LEU A 47 17.36 -16.74 -2.54
N PRO A 48 17.46 -18.08 -2.55
CA PRO A 48 17.60 -18.83 -3.79
C PRO A 48 16.49 -18.42 -4.78
N PRO A 49 16.80 -18.22 -6.07
CA PRO A 49 15.82 -17.85 -7.09
C PRO A 49 14.56 -18.73 -7.08
N GLU A 50 14.70 -19.99 -6.67
CA GLU A 50 13.61 -20.97 -6.51
C GLU A 50 12.60 -20.56 -5.42
N ILE A 51 13.05 -19.97 -4.31
CA ILE A 51 12.18 -19.54 -3.21
C ILE A 51 11.41 -18.26 -3.59
N TYR A 52 12.08 -17.34 -4.29
CA TYR A 52 11.46 -16.14 -4.82
C TYR A 52 10.41 -16.47 -5.88
N ALA A 53 10.77 -17.28 -6.88
CA ALA A 53 9.85 -17.75 -7.92
C ALA A 53 8.67 -18.53 -7.33
N LEU A 54 8.90 -19.38 -6.32
CA LEU A 54 7.83 -20.09 -5.62
C LEU A 54 6.83 -19.12 -4.96
N ARG A 55 7.31 -18.00 -4.40
CA ARG A 55 6.43 -17.00 -3.80
C ARG A 55 5.65 -16.23 -4.86
N GLU A 56 6.29 -15.82 -5.96
CA GLU A 56 5.61 -15.18 -7.10
C GLU A 56 4.51 -16.09 -7.68
N CYS A 57 4.80 -17.36 -7.91
CA CYS A 57 3.81 -18.34 -8.39
C CYS A 57 2.61 -18.46 -7.45
N LYS A 58 2.85 -18.52 -6.14
CA LYS A 58 1.77 -18.59 -5.13
C LYS A 58 0.91 -17.33 -5.12
N LEU A 59 1.50 -16.16 -5.31
CA LEU A 59 0.77 -14.89 -5.34
C LEU A 59 -0.05 -14.74 -6.62
N TYR A 60 0.49 -15.13 -7.77
CA TYR A 60 -0.29 -15.19 -9.02
C TYR A 60 -1.45 -16.18 -8.91
N ASP A 61 -1.24 -17.35 -8.32
CA ASP A 61 -2.31 -18.34 -8.09
C ASP A 61 -3.38 -17.79 -7.14
N ALA A 62 -2.98 -17.10 -6.06
CA ALA A 62 -3.89 -16.44 -5.14
C ALA A 62 -4.69 -15.31 -5.81
N PHE A 63 -4.05 -14.53 -6.69
CA PHE A 63 -4.72 -13.49 -7.48
C PHE A 63 -5.70 -14.09 -8.47
N ASP A 64 -5.30 -15.13 -9.22
CA ASP A 64 -6.16 -15.78 -10.20
C ASP A 64 -7.39 -16.43 -9.54
N LYS A 65 -7.19 -17.08 -8.39
CA LYS A 65 -8.27 -17.70 -7.61
C LYS A 65 -8.99 -16.75 -6.67
N PHE A 66 -8.63 -15.47 -6.64
CA PHE A 66 -9.27 -14.49 -5.77
C PHE A 66 -10.76 -14.42 -6.09
N ALA A 67 -11.59 -14.57 -5.07
CA ALA A 67 -13.04 -14.67 -5.19
C ALA A 67 -13.72 -13.90 -4.05
N TYR A 68 -14.93 -13.40 -4.35
CA TYR A 68 -15.82 -12.83 -3.34
C TYR A 68 -16.34 -13.95 -2.42
N GLN A 69 -16.24 -13.75 -1.13
CA GLN A 69 -16.63 -14.71 -0.10
C GLN A 69 -18.08 -14.50 0.32
N LYS A 70 -18.81 -15.60 0.50
CA LYS A 70 -20.20 -15.52 0.95
C LYS A 70 -20.27 -14.84 2.32
N GLY A 71 -21.03 -13.74 2.38
CA GLY A 71 -21.27 -12.99 3.62
C GLY A 71 -20.20 -11.94 3.95
N GLU A 72 -19.15 -11.75 3.14
CA GLU A 72 -18.25 -10.61 3.32
C GLU A 72 -18.92 -9.32 2.85
N THR A 73 -18.53 -8.17 3.41
CA THR A 73 -19.00 -6.86 2.93
C THR A 73 -18.13 -6.36 1.76
N LEU A 74 -18.58 -5.34 1.02
CA LEU A 74 -17.73 -4.70 0.00
C LEU A 74 -16.40 -4.22 0.60
N ARG A 75 -16.43 -3.70 1.83
CA ARG A 75 -15.25 -3.24 2.56
C ARG A 75 -14.29 -4.38 2.88
N ASP A 76 -14.79 -5.53 3.35
CA ASP A 76 -13.96 -6.69 3.67
C ASP A 76 -13.29 -7.26 2.42
N PHE A 77 -14.07 -7.37 1.33
CA PHE A 77 -13.57 -7.73 0.00
C PHE A 77 -12.44 -6.79 -0.46
N TYR A 78 -12.66 -5.48 -0.36
CA TYR A 78 -11.66 -4.48 -0.75
C TYR A 78 -10.38 -4.60 0.09
N LEU A 79 -10.48 -4.74 1.42
CA LEU A 79 -9.31 -4.87 2.29
C LEU A 79 -8.50 -6.13 1.96
N ARG A 80 -9.16 -7.26 1.69
CA ARG A 80 -8.52 -8.52 1.26
C ARG A 80 -7.81 -8.35 -0.09
N PHE A 81 -8.46 -7.69 -1.05
CA PHE A 81 -7.88 -7.47 -2.38
C PHE A 81 -6.67 -6.53 -2.30
N SER A 82 -6.78 -5.42 -1.56
CA SER A 82 -5.68 -4.47 -1.37
C SER A 82 -4.49 -5.08 -0.64
N LEU A 83 -4.72 -5.96 0.34
CA LEU A 83 -3.65 -6.71 1.00
C LEU A 83 -2.88 -7.59 0.01
N LEU A 84 -3.60 -8.33 -0.85
CA LEU A 84 -2.98 -9.16 -1.88
C LEU A 84 -2.16 -8.32 -2.87
N LEU A 85 -2.70 -7.20 -3.34
CA LEU A 85 -1.97 -6.28 -4.23
C LEU A 85 -0.71 -5.72 -3.57
N ASN A 86 -0.78 -5.34 -2.28
CA ASN A 86 0.36 -4.85 -1.54
C ASN A 86 1.46 -5.91 -1.42
N GLU A 87 1.10 -7.17 -1.15
CA GLU A 87 2.05 -8.27 -1.16
C GLU A 87 2.70 -8.44 -2.54
N MET A 88 1.92 -8.45 -3.62
CA MET A 88 2.45 -8.57 -4.98
C MET A 88 3.40 -7.41 -5.33
N ASN A 89 3.03 -6.18 -4.98
CA ASN A 89 3.85 -4.99 -5.20
C ASN A 89 5.16 -5.03 -4.40
N MET A 90 5.15 -5.58 -3.18
CA MET A 90 6.35 -5.75 -2.36
C MET A 90 7.38 -6.68 -3.02
N TYR A 91 6.93 -7.67 -3.78
CA TYR A 91 7.78 -8.52 -4.61
C TYR A 91 8.00 -7.95 -6.02
N ASN A 92 7.74 -6.66 -6.27
CA ASN A 92 7.93 -6.01 -7.57
C ASN A 92 7.20 -6.71 -8.74
N MET A 93 6.11 -7.42 -8.44
CA MET A 93 5.26 -8.04 -9.45
C MET A 93 4.44 -6.93 -10.12
N LYS A 94 4.72 -6.67 -11.39
CA LYS A 94 4.06 -5.60 -12.14
C LYS A 94 2.76 -6.11 -12.75
N LEU A 95 1.63 -5.78 -12.14
CA LEU A 95 0.31 -5.91 -12.77
C LEU A 95 -0.10 -4.58 -13.40
N GLU A 96 -0.62 -4.61 -14.61
CA GLU A 96 -1.18 -3.40 -15.22
C GLU A 96 -2.45 -2.97 -14.50
N GLN A 97 -2.69 -1.66 -14.40
CA GLN A 97 -3.87 -1.09 -13.75
C GLN A 97 -5.17 -1.66 -14.33
N PHE A 98 -5.21 -1.86 -15.66
CA PHE A 98 -6.34 -2.47 -16.35
C PHE A 98 -6.60 -3.90 -15.89
N GLN A 99 -5.56 -4.71 -15.69
CA GLN A 99 -5.69 -6.09 -15.21
C GLN A 99 -6.22 -6.13 -13.77
N VAL A 100 -5.66 -5.29 -12.91
CA VAL A 100 -6.09 -5.16 -11.51
C VAL A 100 -7.55 -4.74 -11.43
N ASN A 101 -7.93 -3.68 -12.14
CA ASN A 101 -9.28 -3.15 -12.13
C ASN A 101 -10.30 -4.12 -12.71
N THR A 102 -9.95 -4.76 -13.83
CA THR A 102 -10.80 -5.77 -14.45
C THR A 102 -11.01 -6.95 -13.51
N LYS A 103 -9.95 -7.42 -12.83
CA LYS A 103 -10.05 -8.49 -11.84
C LYS A 103 -10.96 -8.09 -10.67
N PHE A 104 -10.73 -6.91 -10.09
CA PHE A 104 -11.53 -6.39 -8.99
C PHE A 104 -13.03 -6.36 -9.34
N LEU A 105 -13.39 -5.76 -10.47
CA LEU A 105 -14.78 -5.62 -10.92
C LEU A 105 -15.43 -6.96 -11.28
N ASN A 106 -14.70 -7.85 -11.96
CA ASN A 106 -15.24 -9.16 -12.38
C ASN A 106 -15.41 -10.14 -11.21
N THR A 107 -14.80 -9.86 -10.06
CA THR A 107 -14.91 -10.72 -8.87
C THR A 107 -16.13 -10.38 -8.03
N LEU A 108 -16.72 -9.19 -8.20
CA LEU A 108 -17.93 -8.79 -7.48
C LEU A 108 -19.12 -9.70 -7.82
N PRO A 109 -20.02 -9.94 -6.86
CA PRO A 109 -21.14 -10.83 -7.08
C PRO A 109 -22.21 -10.20 -7.99
N PRO A 110 -23.14 -10.99 -8.56
CA PRO A 110 -24.02 -10.56 -9.66
C PRO A 110 -24.91 -9.35 -9.35
N GLU A 111 -25.19 -9.07 -8.08
CA GLU A 111 -25.99 -7.93 -7.64
C GLU A 111 -25.31 -6.58 -7.96
N TRP A 112 -23.99 -6.60 -8.17
CA TRP A 112 -23.20 -5.44 -8.59
C TRP A 112 -23.11 -5.26 -10.11
N SER A 113 -23.67 -6.18 -10.91
CA SER A 113 -23.48 -6.24 -12.37
C SER A 113 -23.81 -4.93 -13.11
N LYS A 114 -24.86 -4.22 -12.66
CA LYS A 114 -25.21 -2.90 -13.20
C LYS A 114 -24.10 -1.88 -12.99
N PHE A 115 -23.60 -1.75 -11.76
CA PHE A 115 -22.53 -0.79 -11.42
C PHE A 115 -21.20 -1.16 -12.08
N VAL A 116 -20.91 -2.46 -12.20
CA VAL A 116 -19.74 -2.94 -12.95
C VAL A 116 -19.82 -2.53 -14.42
N THR A 117 -20.99 -2.64 -15.05
CA THR A 117 -21.20 -2.19 -16.43
C THR A 117 -21.03 -0.68 -16.56
N ASP A 118 -21.62 0.10 -15.66
CA ASP A 118 -21.53 1.57 -15.67
C ASP A 118 -20.07 2.03 -15.53
N VAL A 119 -19.29 1.42 -14.62
CA VAL A 119 -17.86 1.69 -14.48
C VAL A 119 -17.11 1.39 -15.78
N LYS A 120 -17.33 0.23 -16.39
CA LYS A 120 -16.64 -0.18 -17.62
C LYS A 120 -16.95 0.72 -18.82
N LEU A 121 -18.11 1.38 -18.83
CA LEU A 121 -18.52 2.31 -19.90
C LEU A 121 -18.00 3.74 -19.68
N VAL A 122 -17.98 4.20 -18.42
CA VAL A 122 -17.76 5.62 -18.11
C VAL A 122 -16.35 5.90 -17.60
N ARG A 123 -15.66 4.90 -17.05
CA ARG A 123 -14.32 5.06 -16.46
C ARG A 123 -13.27 4.44 -17.35
N ASP A 124 -12.14 5.12 -17.47
CA ASP A 124 -10.94 4.56 -18.06
C ASP A 124 -10.27 3.62 -17.05
N LEU A 125 -10.32 2.32 -17.33
CA LEU A 125 -9.74 1.28 -16.48
C LEU A 125 -8.20 1.26 -16.53
N HIS A 126 -7.56 1.98 -17.45
CA HIS A 126 -6.11 2.10 -17.48
C HIS A 126 -5.57 3.12 -16.48
N THR A 127 -6.38 4.11 -16.08
CA THR A 127 -5.96 5.24 -15.23
C THR A 127 -6.67 5.28 -13.89
N THR A 128 -7.90 4.78 -13.81
CA THR A 128 -8.63 4.67 -12.53
C THR A 128 -7.91 3.68 -11.61
N ASN A 129 -7.79 3.94 -10.31
CA ASN A 129 -7.24 2.98 -9.36
C ASN A 129 -8.33 2.26 -8.55
N VAL A 130 -7.94 1.21 -7.83
CA VAL A 130 -8.88 0.38 -7.03
C VAL A 130 -9.58 1.20 -5.96
N ASP A 131 -8.89 2.16 -5.34
CA ASP A 131 -9.46 3.00 -4.28
C ASP A 131 -10.61 3.86 -4.81
N GLN A 132 -10.45 4.41 -6.02
CA GLN A 132 -11.49 5.17 -6.71
C GLN A 132 -12.68 4.29 -7.09
N LEU A 133 -12.43 3.06 -7.55
CA LEU A 133 -13.49 2.09 -7.84
C LEU A 133 -14.26 1.72 -6.58
N HIS A 134 -13.55 1.44 -5.48
CA HIS A 134 -14.16 1.13 -4.19
C HIS A 134 -14.99 2.30 -3.66
N ALA A 135 -14.48 3.53 -3.74
CA ALA A 135 -15.23 4.72 -3.32
C ALA A 135 -16.53 4.90 -4.12
N TYR A 136 -16.49 4.67 -5.43
CA TYR A 136 -17.69 4.71 -6.28
C TYR A 136 -18.69 3.61 -5.89
N LEU A 137 -18.24 2.36 -5.75
CA LEU A 137 -19.11 1.25 -5.39
C LEU A 137 -19.73 1.43 -3.99
N GLY A 138 -18.97 1.96 -3.03
CA GLY A 138 -19.46 2.26 -1.68
C GLY A 138 -20.64 3.24 -1.67
N GLN A 139 -20.69 4.19 -2.62
CA GLN A 139 -21.84 5.11 -2.76
C GLN A 139 -23.11 4.38 -3.22
N HIS A 140 -22.97 3.21 -3.82
CA HIS A 140 -24.07 2.43 -4.40
C HIS A 140 -24.36 1.14 -3.62
N GLU A 141 -23.71 0.92 -2.48
CA GLU A 141 -23.82 -0.30 -1.69
C GLU A 141 -25.24 -0.59 -1.18
N TYR A 142 -26.00 0.45 -0.84
CA TYR A 142 -27.41 0.31 -0.45
C TYR A 142 -28.23 -0.35 -1.57
N HIS A 143 -28.08 0.13 -2.81
CA HIS A 143 -28.83 -0.37 -3.96
C HIS A 143 -28.39 -1.79 -4.35
N ALA A 144 -27.11 -2.12 -4.25
CA ALA A 144 -26.63 -3.48 -4.52
C ALA A 144 -27.17 -4.48 -3.48
N ASN A 145 -27.22 -4.09 -2.20
CA ASN A 145 -27.75 -4.95 -1.13
C ASN A 145 -29.28 -5.18 -1.23
N GLU A 146 -30.04 -4.21 -1.74
CA GLU A 146 -31.48 -4.38 -2.00
C GLU A 146 -31.72 -5.52 -3.01
N VAL A 147 -30.92 -5.57 -4.09
CA VAL A 147 -30.99 -6.64 -5.10
C VAL A 147 -30.63 -7.99 -4.48
N ARG A 148 -29.68 -8.04 -3.54
CA ARG A 148 -29.30 -9.27 -2.82
C ARG A 148 -30.46 -9.86 -2.02
N LEU A 149 -31.18 -9.01 -1.27
CA LEU A 149 -32.30 -9.44 -0.42
C LEU A 149 -33.51 -9.91 -1.22
N ILE A 150 -33.67 -9.49 -2.47
CA ILE A 150 -34.77 -9.91 -3.35
C ILE A 150 -34.54 -11.33 -3.89
N HIS A 151 -33.30 -11.82 -3.92
CA HIS A 151 -32.93 -13.11 -4.51
C HIS A 151 -32.53 -14.19 -3.47
N GLU A 152 -32.64 -13.89 -2.17
CA GLU A 152 -32.58 -14.87 -1.06
C GLU A 152 -33.96 -15.49 -0.79
#